data_AF-A0A379G2D8-F1
#
_entry.id   AF-A0A379G2D8-F1
#
_cell.length_a   1.000
_cell.length_b   1.000
_cell.length_c   1.000
_cell.angle_alpha   90.00
_cell.angle_beta   90.00
_cell.angle_gamma   90.00
#
_symmetry.space_group_name_H-M   'P 1'
#
loop_
_entity.id
_entity.type
_entity.pdbx_description
1 polymer ?
#
loop_
_entity_poly.entity_id
_entity_poly.type
_entity_poly.pdbx_seq_one_letter_code
_entity_poly.pdbx_strand_id
1 'polypeptide(L)'
;MNSLLPDNYFRIQAEIDEMLGHVDYLPPEEQSRSRLLRVRKGLIHVLYEVLPPIDDPKKQELYYWLERVATLIGIETLDIQEKAEVKRV
;
A
#
# COMPACT_ATOMS: atom_id res chain seq x y z
N MET A 1 4.26 -17.21 29.15
CA MET A 1 3.19 -16.68 28.29
C MET A 1 3.61 -16.94 26.85
N ASN A 2 2.97 -17.89 26.16
CA ASN A 2 3.23 -18.09 24.74
C ASN A 2 2.60 -16.92 23.99
N SER A 3 3.44 -16.09 23.38
CA SER A 3 3.00 -15.10 22.41
C SER A 3 2.20 -15.82 21.32
N LEU A 4 0.94 -15.43 21.12
CA LEU A 4 0.09 -15.92 20.00
C LEU A 4 0.60 -15.41 18.63
N LEU A 5 1.56 -14.49 18.64
CA LEU A 5 2.08 -13.82 17.46
C LEU A 5 3.47 -14.35 17.12
N PRO A 6 3.80 -14.47 15.82
CA PRO A 6 5.15 -14.77 15.37
C PRO A 6 6.18 -13.78 15.92
N ASP A 7 7.40 -14.24 16.17
CA ASP A 7 8.49 -13.44 16.78
C ASP A 7 8.81 -12.15 15.99
N ASN A 8 8.55 -12.13 14.68
CA ASN A 8 8.81 -10.99 13.81
C ASN A 8 7.63 -10.00 13.70
N TYR A 9 6.48 -10.27 14.31
CA TYR A 9 5.26 -9.49 14.10
C TYR A 9 5.46 -8.00 14.45
N PHE A 10 5.93 -7.69 15.65
CA PHE A 10 6.09 -6.31 16.11
C PHE A 10 7.12 -5.52 15.28
N ARG A 11 8.20 -6.19 14.85
CA ARG A 11 9.20 -5.58 13.96
C ARG A 11 8.56 -5.20 12.63
N ILE A 12 7.82 -6.13 12.02
CA ILE A 12 7.16 -5.88 10.72
C ILE A 12 6.09 -4.79 10.85
N GLN A 13 5.32 -4.76 11.94
CA GLN A 13 4.35 -3.69 12.17
C GLN A 13 5.02 -2.32 12.30
N ALA A 14 6.15 -2.23 13.01
CA ALA A 14 6.91 -0.99 13.09
C ALA A 14 7.43 -0.52 11.71
N GLU A 15 7.90 -1.44 10.87
CA GLU A 15 8.31 -1.14 9.48
C GLU A 15 7.14 -0.66 8.62
N ILE A 16 5.96 -1.28 8.78
CA ILE A 16 4.73 -0.86 8.10
C ILE A 16 4.33 0.54 8.55
N ASP A 17 4.34 0.82 9.86
CA ASP A 17 4.00 2.13 10.42
C ASP A 17 5.02 3.21 10.01
N GLU A 18 6.30 2.90 9.94
CA GLU A 18 7.32 3.83 9.43
C GLU A 18 7.08 4.12 7.94
N MET A 19 6.76 3.10 7.15
CA MET A 19 6.60 3.24 5.71
C MET A 19 5.28 3.91 5.31
N LEU A 20 4.19 3.53 5.96
CA LEU A 20 2.83 3.88 5.60
C LEU A 20 2.22 4.89 6.60
N GLY A 21 2.84 5.15 7.73
CA GLY A 21 2.25 5.98 8.78
C GLY A 21 1.04 5.31 9.43
N HIS A 22 0.64 5.82 10.59
CA HIS A 22 -0.48 5.26 11.33
C HIS A 22 -1.83 5.46 10.61
N VAL A 23 -2.74 4.52 10.85
CA VAL A 23 -4.09 4.49 10.28
C VAL A 23 -4.95 5.65 10.80
N ASP A 24 -4.68 6.14 12.02
CA ASP A 24 -5.68 6.86 12.84
C ASP A 24 -5.63 8.40 12.82
N TYR A 25 -4.87 9.06 11.94
CA TYR A 25 -4.80 10.53 12.01
C TYR A 25 -4.62 11.28 10.68
N LEU A 26 -5.73 11.70 10.06
CA LEU A 26 -5.77 12.74 9.01
C LEU A 26 -7.12 13.50 9.00
N PRO A 27 -7.18 14.80 8.62
CA PRO A 27 -8.43 15.52 8.40
C PRO A 27 -9.24 14.96 7.20
N PRO A 28 -10.59 15.03 7.21
CA PRO A 28 -11.47 14.31 6.26
C PRO A 28 -11.25 14.56 4.77
N GLU A 29 -10.79 15.75 4.38
CA GLU A 29 -10.69 16.15 2.97
C GLU A 29 -9.42 15.64 2.29
N GLU A 30 -8.36 15.35 3.05
CA GLU A 30 -7.11 14.76 2.55
C GLU A 30 -7.03 13.24 2.75
N GLN A 31 -7.98 12.69 3.51
CA GLN A 31 -7.98 11.33 4.03
C GLN A 31 -7.95 10.25 2.93
N SER A 32 -8.83 10.33 1.92
CA SER A 32 -8.95 9.27 0.91
C SER A 32 -7.76 9.24 -0.05
N ARG A 33 -7.30 10.40 -0.51
CA ARG A 33 -6.13 10.51 -1.39
C ARG A 33 -4.86 10.07 -0.67
N SER A 34 -4.63 10.58 0.55
CA SER A 34 -3.45 10.23 1.33
C SER A 34 -3.43 8.75 1.68
N ARG A 35 -4.57 8.14 2.04
CA ARG A 35 -4.66 6.69 2.23
C ARG A 35 -4.34 5.92 0.95
N LEU A 36 -4.89 6.31 -0.21
CA LEU A 36 -4.60 5.63 -1.49
C LEU A 36 -3.12 5.71 -1.86
N LEU A 37 -2.48 6.87 -1.68
CA LEU A 37 -1.04 7.04 -1.92
C LEU A 37 -0.20 6.13 -1.04
N ARG A 38 -0.58 5.99 0.24
CA ARG A 38 0.09 5.08 1.17
C ARG A 38 -0.11 3.62 0.79
N VAL A 39 -1.34 3.20 0.48
CA VAL A 39 -1.61 1.84 -0.01
C VAL A 39 -0.80 1.55 -1.27
N ARG A 40 -0.72 2.49 -2.22
CA ARG A 40 0.12 2.36 -3.42
C ARG A 40 1.58 2.12 -3.06
N LYS A 41 2.13 2.91 -2.13
CA LYS A 41 3.51 2.78 -1.65
C LYS A 41 3.76 1.40 -1.06
N GLY A 42 2.87 0.93 -0.19
CA GLY A 42 2.98 -0.40 0.42
C GLY A 42 2.91 -1.52 -0.61
N LEU A 43 2.03 -1.39 -1.60
CA LEU A 43 1.87 -2.41 -2.64
C LEU A 43 3.08 -2.49 -3.59
N ILE A 44 3.68 -1.35 -3.93
CA ILE A 44 4.96 -1.32 -4.66
C ILE A 44 6.04 -2.01 -3.83
N HIS A 45 6.17 -1.69 -2.54
CA HIS A 45 7.14 -2.35 -1.68
C HIS A 45 6.94 -3.87 -1.64
N VAL A 46 5.70 -4.34 -1.56
CA VAL A 46 5.41 -5.78 -1.61
C VAL A 46 5.87 -6.41 -2.93
N LEU A 47 5.59 -5.77 -4.07
CA LEU A 47 5.94 -6.29 -5.39
C LEU A 47 7.45 -6.37 -5.64
N TYR A 48 8.23 -5.40 -5.14
CA TYR A 48 9.66 -5.30 -5.44
C TYR A 48 10.58 -5.85 -4.36
N GLU A 49 10.18 -5.79 -3.09
CA GLU A 49 11.08 -6.06 -1.95
C GLU A 49 10.65 -7.26 -1.09
N VAL A 50 9.36 -7.59 -1.04
CA VAL A 50 8.83 -8.64 -0.15
C VAL A 50 8.49 -9.93 -0.90
N LEU A 51 7.95 -9.81 -2.12
CA LEU A 51 7.57 -10.99 -2.90
C LEU A 51 8.80 -11.82 -3.25
N PRO A 52 8.82 -13.11 -2.87
CA PRO A 52 9.90 -14.01 -3.27
C PRO A 52 9.90 -14.19 -4.80
N PRO A 53 11.02 -14.66 -5.38
CA PRO A 53 11.11 -15.01 -6.79
C PRO A 53 9.92 -15.87 -7.25
N ILE A 54 9.42 -15.58 -8.45
CA ILE A 54 8.28 -16.26 -9.04
C ILE A 54 8.75 -17.61 -9.59
N ASP A 55 8.75 -18.62 -8.73
CA ASP A 55 9.11 -20.02 -9.03
C ASP A 55 7.90 -20.97 -9.01
N ASP A 56 6.76 -20.48 -8.54
CA ASP A 56 5.52 -21.25 -8.37
C ASP A 56 4.34 -20.53 -9.06
N PRO A 57 3.46 -21.27 -9.77
CA PRO A 57 2.32 -20.69 -10.47
C PRO A 57 1.36 -19.88 -9.57
N LYS A 58 1.18 -20.24 -8.30
CA LYS A 58 0.33 -19.46 -7.38
C LYS A 58 1.00 -18.17 -6.94
N LYS A 59 2.33 -18.16 -6.81
CA LYS A 59 3.08 -16.91 -6.57
C LYS A 59 2.98 -15.97 -7.78
N GLN A 60 3.04 -16.52 -8.99
CA GLN A 60 2.85 -15.76 -10.22
C GLN A 60 1.44 -15.16 -10.31
N GLU A 61 0.42 -15.95 -9.97
CA GLU A 61 -0.96 -15.48 -9.89
C GLU A 61 -1.11 -14.35 -8.86
N LEU A 62 -0.56 -14.51 -7.65
CA LEU A 62 -0.56 -13.47 -6.62
C LEU A 62 0.13 -12.18 -7.11
N TYR A 63 1.28 -12.30 -7.78
CA TYR A 63 1.98 -11.16 -8.37
C TYR A 63 1.07 -10.39 -9.34
N TYR A 64 0.37 -11.08 -10.26
CA TYR A 64 -0.52 -10.44 -11.23
C TYR A 64 -1.72 -9.74 -10.57
N TRP A 65 -2.28 -10.32 -9.52
CA TRP A 65 -3.33 -9.66 -8.74
C TRP A 65 -2.83 -8.36 -8.10
N LEU A 66 -1.67 -8.41 -7.46
CA LEU A 66 -1.09 -7.25 -6.77
C LEU A 66 -0.67 -6.16 -7.77
N GLU A 67 -0.09 -6.53 -8.91
CA GLU A 67 0.25 -5.61 -9.99
C GLU A 67 -0.99 -4.87 -10.53
N ARG A 68 -2.10 -5.60 -10.73
CA ARG A 68 -3.34 -5.00 -11.21
C ARG A 68 -3.93 -4.03 -10.20
N VAL A 69 -3.92 -4.37 -8.90
CA VAL A 69 -4.38 -3.46 -7.83
C VAL A 69 -3.49 -2.20 -7.78
N ALA A 70 -2.18 -2.34 -7.91
CA ALA A 70 -1.25 -1.21 -7.90
C ALA A 70 -1.52 -0.25 -9.05
N THR A 71 -1.83 -0.80 -10.23
CA THR A 71 -2.19 -0.04 -11.42
C THR A 71 -3.47 0.76 -11.20
N LEU A 72 -4.53 0.14 -10.67
CA LEU A 72 -5.80 0.81 -10.39
C LEU A 72 -5.65 1.95 -9.38
N ILE A 73 -4.92 1.73 -8.29
CA ILE A 73 -4.65 2.78 -7.30
C ILE A 73 -3.85 3.92 -7.94
N GLY A 74 -2.92 3.60 -8.84
CA GLY A 74 -2.17 4.58 -9.62
C GLY A 74 -3.08 5.49 -10.45
N ILE A 75 -4.03 4.91 -11.17
CA ILE A 75 -5.03 5.64 -11.98
C ILE A 75 -5.89 6.54 -11.10
N GLU A 76 -6.48 6.00 -10.02
CA GLU A 76 -7.31 6.78 -9.08
C GLU A 76 -6.53 7.96 -8.46
N THR A 77 -5.23 7.77 -8.21
CA THR A 77 -4.37 8.85 -7.70
C THR A 77 -4.23 10.00 -8.70
N LEU A 78 -4.06 9.67 -9.99
CA LEU A 78 -3.94 10.65 -11.08
C LEU A 78 -5.27 11.40 -11.30
N ASP A 79 -6.40 10.70 -11.28
CA ASP A 79 -7.73 11.31 -11.41
C ASP A 79 -8.02 12.31 -10.26
N ILE A 80 -7.58 11.99 -9.04
CA ILE A 80 -7.69 12.91 -7.90
C ILE A 80 -6.77 14.13 -8.08
N GLN A 81 -5.59 13.96 -8.67
CA GLN A 81 -4.67 15.07 -8.98
C GLN A 81 -5.31 16.05 -9.96
N GLU A 82 -5.84 15.55 -11.07
CA GLU A 82 -6.50 16.37 -12.10
C GLU A 82 -7.69 17.17 -11.53
N LYS A 83 -8.56 16.50 -10.76
CA LYS A 83 -9.72 17.17 -10.11
C LYS A 83 -9.30 18.23 -9.09
N ALA A 84 -8.18 18.04 -8.39
CA ALA A 84 -7.68 19.01 -7.42
C ALA A 84 -7.05 20.24 -8.10
N GLU A 85 -6.42 20.06 -9.26
CA GLU A 85 -5.85 21.15 -10.06
C GLU A 85 -6.94 22.00 -10.72
N VAL A 86 -7.99 21.37 -11.28
CA VAL A 86 -9.14 22.07 -11.85
C VAL A 86 -9.88 22.94 -10.84
N LYS A 87 -9.92 22.56 -9.55
CA LYS A 87 -10.55 23.36 -8.48
C LYS A 87 -9.72 24.58 -8.05
N ARG A 88 -8.45 24.68 -8.42
CA ARG A 88 -7.53 25.76 -8.01
C ARG A 88 -7.39 26.87 -9.05
N VAL A 89 -8.01 26.71 -10.22
CA VAL A 89 -8.06 27.67 -11.34
C VAL A 89 -9.42 28.36 -11.34
#